data_AF-A0A1W5D9S6-F1
#
_entry.id   AF-A0A1W5D9S6-F1
#
_cell.length_a   1.000
_cell.length_b   1.000
_cell.length_c   1.000
_cell.angle_alpha   90.00
_cell.angle_beta   90.00
_cell.angle_gamma   90.00
#
_symmetry.space_group_name_H-M   'P 1'
#
loop_
_entity.id
_entity.type
_entity.pdbx_description
1 polymer ?
#
loop_
_entity_poly.entity_id
_entity_poly.type
_entity_poly.pdbx_seq_one_letter_code
_entity_poly.pdbx_strand_id
1 'polypeptide(L)'
;MAYELLQKRGVYKELGEQWIARFLAHHPELKLKFVNLIEKEHILATNPTILQHYFGLYKSTKEQYNIDNENEWNMDEKRVAMGVIRKIKVIIPKQNIPQYMAVYGN
;
A
#
# COMPACT_ATOMS: atom_id res chain seq x y z
N MET A 1 -7.67 1.79 16.55
CA MET A 1 -8.70 0.94 15.90
C MET A 1 -9.45 -0.01 16.87
N ALA A 2 -8.95 -1.21 17.25
CA ALA A 2 -9.74 -2.14 18.10
C ALA A 2 -9.74 -1.76 19.61
N TYR A 3 -8.59 -1.32 20.11
CA TYR A 3 -8.45 -0.85 21.50
C TYR A 3 -9.26 0.43 21.74
N GLU A 4 -9.25 1.37 20.80
CA GLU A 4 -10.10 2.57 20.84
C GLU A 4 -11.60 2.23 20.87
N LEU A 5 -12.05 1.21 20.14
CA LEU A 5 -13.45 0.77 20.19
C LEU A 5 -13.83 0.19 21.57
N LEU A 6 -12.92 -0.52 22.22
CA LEU A 6 -13.08 -0.99 23.60
C LEU A 6 -13.16 0.18 24.59
N GLN A 7 -12.27 1.16 24.45
CA GLN A 7 -12.26 2.37 25.27
C GLN A 7 -13.55 3.18 25.09
N LYS A 8 -14.06 3.31 23.86
CA LYS A 8 -15.37 3.95 23.60
C LYS A 8 -16.54 3.22 24.24
N ARG A 9 -16.42 1.91 24.50
CA ARG A 9 -17.39 1.12 25.27
C ARG A 9 -17.17 1.18 26.79
N GLY A 10 -16.24 2.01 27.26
CA GLY A 10 -15.90 2.13 28.69
C GLY A 10 -15.04 0.98 29.23
N VAL A 11 -14.44 0.16 28.34
CA VAL A 11 -13.56 -0.95 28.73
C VAL A 11 -12.11 -0.55 28.46
N TYR A 12 -11.34 -0.41 29.52
CA TYR A 12 -9.95 0.07 29.47
C TYR A 12 -8.91 -1.05 29.63
N LYS A 13 -9.30 -2.29 29.36
CA LYS A 13 -8.41 -3.45 29.44
C LYS A 13 -7.59 -3.59 28.15
N GLU A 14 -6.34 -4.01 28.30
CA GLU A 14 -5.49 -4.38 27.18
C GLU A 14 -6.10 -5.52 26.36
N LEU A 15 -5.92 -5.48 25.04
CA LEU A 15 -6.29 -6.57 24.16
C LEU A 15 -5.37 -7.76 24.42
N GLY A 16 -5.96 -8.93 24.68
CA GLY A 16 -5.19 -10.16 24.81
C GLY A 16 -4.49 -10.53 23.50
N GLU A 17 -3.30 -11.12 23.58
CA GLU A 17 -2.47 -11.51 22.42
C GLU A 17 -3.22 -12.38 21.40
N GLN A 18 -4.14 -13.22 21.89
CA GLN A 18 -4.95 -14.13 21.08
C GLN A 18 -6.16 -13.47 20.40
N TRP A 19 -6.40 -12.18 20.62
CA TRP A 19 -7.59 -11.50 20.10
C TRP A 19 -7.66 -11.55 18.57
N ILE A 20 -6.55 -11.27 17.87
CA ILE A 20 -6.51 -11.30 16.40
C ILE A 20 -6.80 -12.71 15.87
N ALA A 21 -6.20 -13.74 16.47
CA ALA A 21 -6.42 -15.13 16.07
C ALA A 21 -7.88 -15.54 16.26
N ARG A 22 -8.49 -15.20 17.41
CA ARG A 22 -9.90 -15.46 17.69
C ARG A 22 -10.83 -14.67 16.78
N PHE A 23 -10.50 -13.41 16.47
CA PHE A 23 -11.29 -12.59 15.56
C PHE A 23 -11.32 -13.21 14.16
N LEU A 24 -10.16 -13.62 13.62
CA LEU A 24 -10.10 -14.29 12.31
C LEU A 24 -10.78 -15.67 12.31
N ALA A 25 -10.78 -16.40 13.43
CA ALA A 25 -11.50 -17.66 13.54
C ALA A 25 -13.03 -17.50 13.45
N HIS A 26 -13.57 -16.41 13.98
CA HIS A 26 -15.01 -16.10 13.87
C HIS A 26 -15.40 -15.51 12.51
N HIS A 27 -14.43 -14.94 11.77
CA HIS A 27 -14.62 -14.27 10.49
C HIS A 27 -13.80 -14.93 9.38
N PRO A 28 -14.19 -16.14 8.92
CA PRO A 28 -13.46 -16.90 7.89
C PRO A 28 -13.41 -16.20 6.51
N GLU A 29 -14.26 -15.19 6.31
CA GLU A 29 -14.25 -14.28 5.18
C GLU A 29 -13.07 -13.29 5.22
N LEU A 30 -12.34 -13.18 6.33
CA LEU A 30 -11.19 -12.29 6.51
C LEU A 30 -9.88 -13.08 6.56
N LYS A 31 -8.78 -12.41 6.23
CA LYS A 31 -7.42 -12.94 6.36
C LYS A 31 -6.43 -11.86 6.77
N LEU A 32 -5.37 -12.27 7.46
CA LEU A 32 -4.21 -11.42 7.72
C LEU A 32 -3.30 -11.40 6.49
N LYS A 33 -2.88 -10.22 6.05
CA LYS A 33 -1.91 -10.06 4.96
C LYS A 33 -0.81 -9.08 5.37
N PHE A 34 0.42 -9.38 4.97
CA PHE A 34 1.51 -8.41 5.01
C PHE A 34 1.46 -7.58 3.73
N VAL A 35 1.38 -6.26 3.87
CA VAL A 35 1.44 -5.32 2.75
C VAL A 35 2.66 -4.43 2.89
N ASN A 36 3.29 -4.14 1.77
CA ASN A 36 4.30 -3.09 1.71
C ASN A 36 3.60 -1.75 1.88
N LEU A 37 4.11 -0.90 2.77
CA LEU A 37 3.62 0.46 2.88
C LEU A 37 3.97 1.21 1.59
N ILE A 38 2.96 1.72 0.91
CA ILE A 38 3.12 2.69 -0.16
C ILE A 38 2.93 4.05 0.51
N GLU A 39 3.87 4.98 0.29
CA GLU A 39 3.73 6.34 0.80
C GLU A 39 2.47 6.99 0.23
N LYS A 40 1.74 7.74 1.07
CA LYS A 40 0.46 8.35 0.69
C LYS A 40 0.57 9.20 -0.58
N GLU A 41 1.69 9.89 -0.74
CA GLU A 41 1.99 10.71 -1.92
C GLU A 41 2.02 9.87 -3.20
N HIS A 42 2.63 8.67 -3.16
CA HIS A 42 2.63 7.75 -4.29
C HIS A 42 1.22 7.25 -4.61
N ILE A 43 0.38 6.96 -3.60
CA ILE A 43 -1.01 6.56 -3.84
C ILE A 43 -1.78 7.70 -4.54
N LEU A 44 -1.61 8.94 -4.06
CA LEU A 44 -2.25 10.11 -4.66
C LEU A 44 -1.74 10.39 -6.09
N ALA A 45 -0.46 10.15 -6.35
CA ALA A 45 0.14 10.29 -7.67
C ALA A 45 -0.26 9.17 -8.65
N THR A 46 -0.80 8.03 -8.17
CA THR A 46 -1.27 6.90 -9.00
C THR A 46 -2.66 7.19 -9.61
N ASN A 47 -2.96 8.44 -9.96
CA ASN A 47 -4.18 8.78 -10.69
C ASN A 47 -4.04 8.29 -12.14
N PRO A 48 -4.97 7.46 -12.65
CA PRO A 48 -4.88 6.89 -14.00
C PRO A 48 -4.66 7.93 -15.10
N THR A 49 -5.29 9.09 -15.00
CA THR A 49 -5.15 10.18 -15.98
C THR A 49 -3.74 10.78 -15.96
N ILE A 50 -3.18 10.98 -14.77
CA ILE A 50 -1.82 11.51 -14.60
C ILE A 50 -0.79 10.53 -15.16
N LEU A 51 -0.96 9.24 -14.85
CA LEU A 51 -0.09 8.18 -15.36
C LEU A 51 -0.15 8.06 -16.89
N GLN A 52 -1.35 8.05 -17.47
CA GLN A 52 -1.52 7.99 -18.92
C GLN A 52 -0.87 9.18 -19.61
N HIS A 53 -1.08 10.39 -19.08
CA HIS A 53 -0.46 11.60 -19.63
C HIS A 53 1.07 11.54 -19.54
N TYR A 54 1.62 11.13 -18.39
CA TYR A 54 3.06 10.96 -18.21
C TYR A 54 3.65 9.97 -19.21
N PHE A 55 3.08 8.76 -19.33
CA PHE A 55 3.60 7.75 -20.27
C PHE A 55 3.44 8.17 -21.73
N GLY A 56 2.39 8.93 -22.05
CA GLY A 56 2.22 9.55 -23.36
C GLY A 56 3.36 10.51 -23.69
N LEU A 57 3.64 11.46 -22.79
CA LEU A 57 4.73 12.43 -22.95
C LEU A 57 6.10 11.78 -23.00
N TYR A 58 6.33 10.76 -22.16
CA TYR A 58 7.56 10.01 -22.14
C TYR A 58 7.81 9.32 -23.49
N LYS A 59 6.79 8.63 -24.03
CA LYS A 59 6.89 7.97 -25.33
C LYS A 59 7.13 8.96 -26.47
N SER A 60 6.39 10.08 -26.51
CA SER A 60 6.58 11.09 -27.55
C SER A 60 7.96 11.75 -27.49
N THR A 61 8.46 12.01 -26.29
CA THR A 61 9.81 12.57 -26.09
C THR A 61 10.87 11.60 -26.58
N LYS A 62 10.74 10.32 -26.21
CA LYS A 62 11.67 9.26 -26.63
C LYS A 62 11.74 9.14 -28.15
N GLU A 63 10.58 9.16 -28.81
CA GLU A 63 10.48 9.14 -30.27
C GLU A 63 11.07 10.40 -30.91
N GLN A 64 10.74 11.58 -30.38
CA GLN A 64 11.23 12.87 -30.90
C GLN A 64 12.75 12.98 -30.88
N TYR A 65 13.39 12.49 -29.82
CA TYR A 65 14.84 12.57 -29.63
C TYR A 65 15.58 11.29 -30.01
N ASN A 66 14.87 10.28 -30.55
CA ASN A 66 15.42 8.98 -30.91
C ASN A 66 16.29 8.36 -29.79
N ILE A 67 15.78 8.38 -28.56
CA ILE A 67 16.48 7.88 -27.38
C ILE A 67 16.38 6.36 -27.34
N ASP A 68 17.52 5.68 -27.41
CA ASP A 68 17.60 4.23 -27.25
C ASP A 68 17.24 3.82 -25.80
N ASN A 69 16.62 2.65 -25.64
CA ASN A 69 16.36 2.03 -24.34
C ASN A 69 17.64 1.92 -23.49
N GLU A 70 18.80 1.70 -24.12
CA GLU A 70 20.09 1.60 -23.43
C GLU A 70 20.55 2.94 -22.83
N ASN A 71 20.03 4.06 -23.33
CA ASN A 71 20.35 5.42 -22.88
C ASN A 71 19.31 5.97 -21.89
N GLU A 72 18.46 5.10 -21.35
CA GLU A 72 17.44 5.49 -20.38
C GLU A 72 17.97 5.24 -18.97
N TRP A 73 18.21 6.33 -18.26
CA TRP A 73 18.69 6.29 -16.89
C TRP A 73 17.61 6.84 -15.98
N ASN A 74 17.26 6.08 -14.94
CA ASN A 74 16.35 6.58 -13.92
C ASN A 74 17.09 7.65 -13.10
N MET A 75 16.63 8.89 -13.20
CA MET A 75 17.19 10.03 -12.47
C MET A 75 16.40 10.30 -11.17
N ASP A 76 15.76 9.27 -10.61
CA ASP A 76 15.21 9.35 -9.26
C ASP A 76 16.33 9.11 -8.23
N GLU A 77 16.77 10.17 -7.57
CA GLU A 77 17.71 10.03 -6.46
C GLU A 77 16.98 9.49 -5.21
N LYS A 78 16.60 8.21 -5.24
CA LYS A 78 16.50 7.36 -4.06
C LYS A 78 16.97 5.97 -4.46
N ARG A 79 18.29 5.76 -4.35
CA ARG A 79 18.89 4.42 -4.24
C ARG A 79 17.95 3.54 -3.44
N VAL A 80 17.66 2.34 -3.95
CA VAL A 80 16.89 1.29 -3.26
C VAL A 80 17.10 1.40 -1.76
N ALA A 81 16.05 1.80 -1.04
CA ALA A 81 16.10 1.93 0.41
C ALA A 81 16.04 0.51 1.01
N MET A 82 17.12 -0.25 0.84
CA MET A 82 17.34 -1.57 1.41
C MET A 82 17.19 -1.44 2.93
N GLY A 83 16.09 -1.98 3.46
CA GLY A 83 15.76 -1.94 4.89
C GLY A 83 14.71 -0.90 5.34
N VAL A 84 14.21 -0.03 4.45
CA VAL A 84 13.20 0.99 4.82
C VAL A 84 11.77 0.56 4.50
N ILE A 85 11.59 -0.43 3.63
CA ILE A 85 10.25 -0.96 3.30
C ILE A 85 9.71 -1.75 4.49
N ARG A 86 9.01 -1.05 5.40
CA ARG A 86 8.29 -1.66 6.51
C ARG A 86 7.06 -2.37 5.96
N LYS A 87 7.00 -3.69 6.17
CA LYS A 87 5.80 -4.48 5.94
C LYS A 87 4.86 -4.29 7.14
N ILE A 88 3.61 -3.88 6.87
CA ILE A 88 2.58 -3.78 7.90
C ILE A 88 1.62 -4.97 7.80
N LYS A 89 1.07 -5.40 8.95
CA LYS A 89 0.02 -6.41 9.01
C LYS A 89 -1.33 -5.73 8.90
N VAL A 90 -2.14 -6.15 7.93
CA VAL A 90 -3.52 -5.67 7.73
C VAL A 90 -4.49 -6.84 7.67
N ILE A 91 -5.72 -6.62 8.12
CA ILE A 91 -6.83 -7.57 7.95
C ILE A 91 -7.59 -7.16 6.69
N ILE A 92 -7.74 -8.09 5.76
CA ILE A 92 -8.44 -7.86 4.49
C ILE A 92 -9.47 -8.97 4.25
N PRO A 93 -10.49 -8.72 3.39
CA PRO A 93 -11.31 -9.79 2.86
C PRO A 93 -10.46 -10.88 2.19
N LYS A 94 -10.92 -12.13 2.30
CA LYS A 94 -10.24 -13.29 1.69
C LYS A 94 -10.27 -13.22 0.17
N GLN A 95 -11.31 -12.58 -0.38
CA GLN A 95 -11.43 -12.21 -1.79
C GLN A 95 -10.24 -11.31 -2.19
N ASN A 96 -9.64 -11.56 -3.36
CA ASN A 96 -8.41 -10.88 -3.78
C ASN A 96 -8.68 -9.41 -4.10
N ILE A 97 -8.46 -8.54 -3.11
CA ILE A 97 -8.35 -7.10 -3.33
C ILE A 97 -6.89 -6.78 -3.67
N PRO A 98 -6.60 -6.11 -4.80
CA PRO A 98 -5.26 -5.67 -5.16
C PRO A 98 -4.60 -4.87 -4.04
N GLN A 99 -3.29 -5.06 -3.85
CA GLN A 99 -2.53 -4.53 -2.72
C GLN A 99 -2.58 -3.00 -2.59
N TYR A 100 -2.83 -2.26 -3.67
CA TYR A 100 -2.92 -0.80 -3.68
C TYR A 100 -4.26 -0.25 -3.18
N MET A 101 -5.29 -1.10 -3.01
CA MET A 101 -6.60 -0.69 -2.48
C MET A 101 -6.70 -0.84 -0.95
N ALA A 102 -5.65 -1.33 -0.28
CA ALA A 102 -5.58 -1.33 1.17
C ALA A 102 -5.29 0.09 1.66
N VAL A 103 -6.33 0.93 1.71
CA VAL A 103 -6.24 2.32 2.16
C VAL A 103 -5.88 2.35 3.64
N TYR A 104 -4.98 3.27 4.01
CA TYR A 104 -4.65 3.59 5.38
C TYR A 104 -5.92 4.10 6.08
N GLY A 105 -6.41 3.39 7.09
CA GLY A 105 -7.49 3.88 7.94
C GLY A 105 -6.98 5.02 8.83
N ASN A 106 -7.75 6.12 8.88
CA ASN A 106 -7.56 7.21 9.84
C ASN A 106 -7.62 6.70 11.29
#